data_AF-A0A645EDX5-F1
#
_entry.id   AF-A0A645EDX5-F1
#
_cell.length_a   1.000
_cell.length_b   1.000
_cell.length_c   1.000
_cell.angle_alpha   90.00
_cell.angle_beta   90.00
_cell.angle_gamma   90.00
#
_symmetry.space_group_name_H-M   'P 1'
#
loop_
_entity.id
_entity.type
_entity.pdbx_description
1 polymer ?
#
loop_
_entity_poly.entity_id
_entity_poly.type
_entity_poly.pdbx_seq_one_letter_code
_entity_poly.pdbx_strand_id
1 'polypeptide(L)'
;MPTINFPGASFKDQQVGQPAGIGYSVMKWSKNPEAAMKVVEAYARGEGNAIWMGMTGALSPNKNVDINSLGYPLVAKILEKPFVLDFNTLLLNEDANGNFDRYCAQAFVSKEITIDKFIDLCQGMLDNVQKAR
;
A
#
# COMPACT_ATOMS: atom_id res chain seq x y z
N MET A 1 16.94 -5.27 -14.55
CA MET A 1 15.55 -5.25 -14.05
C MET A 1 14.79 -4.20 -14.84
N PRO A 2 13.54 -4.43 -15.28
CA PRO A 2 12.77 -3.38 -15.92
C PRO A 2 12.54 -2.28 -14.90
N THR A 3 13.15 -1.13 -15.15
CA THR A 3 13.01 0.07 -14.32
C THR A 3 11.64 0.68 -14.60
N ILE A 4 10.81 0.78 -13.55
CA ILE A 4 9.52 1.48 -13.50
C ILE A 4 9.57 2.97 -13.90
N ASN A 5 10.77 3.50 -14.14
CA ASN A 5 10.97 4.92 -14.37
C ASN A 5 10.93 5.24 -15.86
N PHE A 6 9.97 6.08 -16.27
CA PHE A 6 9.93 6.59 -17.64
C PHE A 6 11.16 7.48 -17.92
N PRO A 7 11.91 7.24 -19.01
CA PRO A 7 13.14 7.98 -19.32
C PRO A 7 12.94 9.49 -19.53
N GLY A 8 11.72 9.97 -19.75
CA GLY A 8 11.39 11.38 -19.95
C GLY A 8 10.90 12.13 -18.70
N ALA A 9 10.75 11.46 -17.55
CA ALA A 9 10.19 12.10 -16.37
C ALA A 9 11.17 13.11 -15.72
N SER A 10 10.65 14.22 -15.22
CA SER A 10 11.46 15.26 -14.56
C SER A 10 12.04 14.84 -13.20
N PHE A 11 11.40 13.86 -12.53
CA PHE A 11 11.80 13.36 -11.21
C PHE A 11 11.94 11.83 -11.27
N LYS A 12 12.91 11.35 -12.04
CA LYS A 12 13.11 9.91 -12.31
C LYS A 12 13.36 9.11 -11.04
N ASP A 13 13.97 9.74 -10.05
CA ASP A 13 14.42 9.12 -8.80
C ASP A 13 13.30 9.00 -7.77
N GLN A 14 12.15 9.62 -8.03
CA GLN A 14 10.97 9.64 -7.14
C GLN A 14 9.84 8.73 -7.63
N GLN A 15 10.05 8.01 -8.74
CA GLN A 15 9.10 7.02 -9.23
C GLN A 15 9.20 5.76 -8.37
N VAL A 16 8.19 5.54 -7.52
CA VAL A 16 8.05 4.36 -6.65
C VAL A 16 6.89 3.52 -7.15
N GLY A 17 7.14 2.23 -7.41
CA GLY A 17 6.16 1.29 -7.96
C GLY A 17 5.34 0.54 -6.91
N GLN A 18 5.06 1.16 -5.77
CA GLN A 18 4.27 0.54 -4.70
C GLN A 18 3.39 1.60 -4.03
N PRO A 19 2.15 1.26 -3.60
CA PRO A 19 1.44 2.05 -2.62
C PRO A 19 2.19 1.95 -1.28
N ALA A 20 3.24 2.74 -1.11
CA ALA A 20 4.12 2.69 0.05
C ALA A 20 3.48 3.44 1.23
N GLY A 21 2.95 2.70 2.20
CA GLY A 21 2.66 3.21 3.54
C GLY A 21 3.91 3.17 4.41
N ILE A 22 4.01 4.05 5.41
CA ILE A 22 5.07 3.99 6.43
C ILE A 22 4.53 3.20 7.64
N GLY A 23 5.14 2.05 7.90
CA GLY A 23 4.88 1.25 9.10
C GLY A 23 6.04 1.36 10.10
N TYR A 24 5.72 1.40 11.38
CA TYR A 24 6.69 1.41 12.47
C TYR A 24 6.54 0.15 13.31
N SER A 25 7.66 -0.43 13.74
CA SER A 25 7.71 -1.61 14.59
C SER A 25 8.77 -1.45 15.66
N VAL A 26 8.50 -2.00 16.85
CA VAL A 26 9.49 -2.10 17.92
C VAL A 26 10.10 -3.51 17.90
N MET A 27 11.42 -3.59 17.81
CA MET A 27 12.13 -4.86 17.82
C MET A 27 11.98 -5.56 19.18
N LYS A 28 11.71 -6.88 19.16
CA LYS A 28 11.55 -7.69 20.38
C LYS A 28 12.78 -7.65 21.31
N TRP A 29 13.96 -7.43 20.75
CA TRP A 29 15.23 -7.35 21.49
C TRP A 29 15.57 -5.95 21.99
N SER A 30 14.68 -4.95 21.81
CA SER A 30 14.90 -3.61 22.35
C SER A 30 15.07 -3.66 23.87
N LYS A 31 16.11 -2.98 24.37
CA LYS A 31 16.35 -2.84 25.82
C LYS A 31 15.34 -1.91 26.50
N ASN A 32 14.62 -1.09 25.73
CA ASN A 32 13.65 -0.11 26.21
C ASN A 32 12.40 -0.10 25.32
N PRO A 33 11.59 -1.17 25.30
CA PRO A 33 10.47 -1.30 24.37
C PRO A 33 9.38 -0.26 24.59
N GLU A 34 9.12 0.14 25.85
CA GLU A 34 8.11 1.15 26.18
C GLU A 34 8.51 2.55 25.67
N ALA A 35 9.77 2.95 25.86
CA ALA A 35 10.27 4.22 25.36
C ALA A 35 10.25 4.26 23.83
N ALA A 36 10.64 3.16 23.18
CA ALA A 36 10.54 3.02 21.73
C ALA A 36 9.09 3.13 21.24
N MET A 37 8.13 2.54 21.97
CA MET A 37 6.71 2.65 21.65
C MET A 37 6.20 4.09 21.74
N LYS A 38 6.65 4.86 22.74
CA LYS A 38 6.30 6.29 22.85
C LYS A 38 6.78 7.11 21.65
N VAL A 39 7.96 6.80 21.12
CA VAL A 39 8.47 7.43 19.89
C VAL A 39 7.58 7.06 18.71
N VAL A 40 7.21 5.78 18.56
CA VAL A 40 6.28 5.33 17.51
C VAL A 40 4.93 6.03 17.63
N GLU A 41 4.39 6.17 18.85
CA GLU A 41 3.14 6.87 19.10
C GLU A 41 3.21 8.34 18.66
N ALA A 42 4.30 9.05 18.94
CA ALA A 42 4.49 10.43 18.50
C ALA A 42 4.46 10.58 16.97
N TYR A 43 5.04 9.63 16.23
CA TYR A 43 5.03 9.64 14.76
C TYR A 43 3.72 9.17 14.15
N ALA A 44 3.10 8.12 14.69
CA ALA A 44 1.93 7.49 14.10
C ALA A 44 0.59 8.12 14.54
N ARG A 45 0.54 8.65 15.77
CA ARG A 45 -0.70 9.18 16.38
C ARG A 45 -0.60 10.64 16.82
N GLY A 46 0.62 11.12 17.09
CA GLY A 46 0.89 12.50 17.50
C GLY A 46 1.02 13.47 16.32
N GLU A 47 1.65 14.61 16.59
CA GLU A 47 1.87 15.70 15.63
C GLU A 47 2.66 15.26 14.38
N GLY A 48 3.54 14.26 14.51
CA GLY A 48 4.31 13.74 13.38
C GLY A 48 3.43 13.24 12.24
N ASN A 49 2.29 12.64 12.56
CA ASN A 49 1.33 12.17 11.57
C ASN A 49 0.66 13.35 10.82
N ALA A 50 0.25 14.39 11.56
CA ALA A 50 -0.37 15.57 10.97
C ALA A 50 0.62 16.32 10.05
N ILE A 51 1.88 16.46 10.47
CA ILE A 51 2.95 17.06 9.67
C ILE A 51 3.17 16.25 8.40
N TRP A 52 3.32 14.93 8.51
CA TRP A 52 3.53 14.08 7.34
C TRP A 52 2.36 14.17 6.36
N MET A 53 1.11 14.12 6.85
CA MET A 53 -0.08 14.23 5.99
C MET A 53 -0.14 15.61 5.33
N GLY A 54 0.16 16.66 6.10
CA GLY A 54 0.19 18.06 5.65
C GLY A 54 1.30 18.39 4.65
N MET A 55 2.38 17.62 4.60
CA MET A 55 3.49 17.83 3.67
C MET A 55 3.40 16.96 2.41
N THR A 56 2.77 15.79 2.51
CA THR A 56 2.79 14.78 1.44
C THR A 56 1.42 14.52 0.81
N GLY A 57 0.33 14.91 1.49
CA GLY A 57 -1.03 14.59 1.07
C GLY A 57 -1.39 13.10 1.18
N ALA A 58 -0.58 12.30 1.85
CA ALA A 58 -0.82 10.87 1.95
C ALA A 58 -1.75 10.53 3.14
N LEU A 59 -2.30 9.32 3.15
CA LEU A 59 -3.39 8.92 4.05
C LEU A 59 -2.87 8.30 5.35
N SER A 60 -3.56 8.56 6.45
CA SER A 60 -3.28 7.95 7.75
C SER A 60 -4.53 7.28 8.32
N PRO A 61 -4.41 6.13 9.01
CA PRO A 61 -5.50 5.55 9.78
C PRO A 61 -5.87 6.35 11.04
N ASN A 62 -5.08 7.37 11.40
CA ASN A 62 -5.36 8.23 12.54
C ASN A 62 -6.55 9.17 12.27
N LYS A 63 -7.70 8.87 12.89
CA LYS A 63 -8.94 9.65 12.75
C LYS A 63 -8.97 10.97 13.53
N ASN A 64 -7.96 11.23 14.35
CA ASN A 64 -7.90 12.43 15.19
C ASN A 64 -7.23 13.63 14.50
N VAL A 65 -6.72 13.45 13.28
CA VAL A 65 -6.18 14.56 12.48
C VAL A 65 -7.32 15.25 11.75
N ASP A 66 -7.41 16.57 11.88
CA ASP A 66 -8.30 17.37 11.03
C ASP A 66 -7.73 17.42 9.61
N ILE A 67 -8.18 16.49 8.78
CA ILE A 67 -7.76 16.39 7.39
C ILE A 67 -8.14 17.62 6.56
N ASN A 68 -9.20 18.36 6.95
CA ASN A 68 -9.68 19.51 6.20
C ASN A 68 -8.75 20.71 6.40
N SER A 69 -8.10 20.83 7.56
CA SER A 69 -7.13 21.88 7.84
C SER A 69 -5.79 21.70 7.11
N LEU A 70 -5.54 20.53 6.50
CA LEU A 70 -4.27 20.22 5.83
C LEU A 70 -4.17 20.76 4.40
N GLY A 71 -5.25 21.29 3.83
CA GLY A 71 -5.23 21.91 2.50
C GLY A 71 -5.16 20.93 1.32
N TYR A 72 -5.55 19.67 1.51
CA TYR A 72 -5.65 18.66 0.44
C TYR A 72 -7.10 18.25 0.15
N PRO A 73 -7.84 18.98 -0.72
CA PRO A 73 -9.24 18.68 -1.03
C PRO A 73 -9.47 17.26 -1.57
N LEU A 74 -8.49 16.69 -2.27
CA LEU A 74 -8.59 15.34 -2.84
C LEU A 74 -8.53 14.25 -1.77
N VAL A 75 -7.79 14.45 -0.67
CA VAL A 75 -7.69 13.49 0.43
C VAL A 75 -9.04 13.27 1.09
N ALA A 76 -9.76 14.35 1.37
CA ALA A 76 -11.12 14.28 1.91
C ALA A 76 -12.07 13.50 0.97
N LYS A 77 -11.97 13.75 -0.34
CA LYS A 77 -12.75 13.05 -1.36
C LYS A 77 -12.43 11.56 -1.47
N ILE A 78 -11.17 11.19 -1.30
CA ILE A 78 -10.75 9.79 -1.29
C ILE A 78 -11.40 9.07 -0.10
N LEU A 79 -11.32 9.67 1.10
CA LEU A 79 -11.85 9.10 2.35
C LEU A 79 -13.38 9.00 2.42
N GLU A 80 -14.13 9.67 1.53
CA GLU A 80 -15.58 9.47 1.36
C GLU A 80 -15.93 8.05 0.85
N LYS A 81 -14.96 7.34 0.25
CA LYS A 81 -15.16 5.97 -0.22
C LYS A 81 -14.86 4.97 0.89
N PRO A 82 -15.67 3.91 1.06
CA PRO A 82 -15.40 2.86 2.03
C PRO A 82 -14.09 2.12 1.67
N PHE A 83 -13.02 2.42 2.41
CA PHE A 83 -11.80 1.61 2.46
C PHE A 83 -11.97 0.49 3.48
N VAL A 84 -12.92 -0.41 3.22
CA VAL A 84 -13.20 -1.59 4.08
C VAL A 84 -12.63 -2.87 3.48
N LEU A 85 -12.11 -2.80 2.25
CA LEU A 85 -11.14 -3.79 1.84
C LEU A 85 -9.85 -3.40 2.53
N ASP A 86 -9.63 -3.99 3.72
CA ASP A 86 -8.31 -4.16 4.30
C ASP A 86 -7.32 -4.23 3.15
N PHE A 87 -6.25 -3.43 3.23
CA PHE A 87 -5.01 -3.69 2.50
C PHE A 87 -4.92 -5.21 2.35
N ASN A 88 -5.22 -5.74 1.16
CA ASN A 88 -5.31 -7.20 0.97
C ASN A 88 -3.98 -7.67 1.51
N THR A 89 -3.99 -8.33 2.67
CA THR A 89 -2.77 -8.61 3.44
C THR A 89 -1.83 -9.17 2.41
N LEU A 90 -0.79 -8.41 2.02
CA LEU A 90 0.00 -8.67 0.82
C LEU A 90 0.24 -10.16 0.82
N LEU A 91 -0.44 -10.89 -0.08
CA LEU A 91 -0.63 -12.32 0.08
C LEU A 91 0.74 -12.97 -0.06
N LEU A 92 1.42 -13.14 1.07
CA LEU A 92 2.57 -13.94 1.48
C LEU A 92 3.65 -14.42 0.46
N ASN A 93 3.68 -13.96 -0.79
CA ASN A 93 4.85 -13.97 -1.67
C ASN A 93 4.70 -12.89 -2.77
N GLU A 94 5.83 -12.41 -3.31
CA GLU A 94 5.85 -11.45 -4.43
C GLU A 94 5.11 -12.00 -5.67
N ASP A 95 5.06 -13.32 -5.83
CA ASP A 95 4.42 -14.00 -6.96
C ASP A 95 2.89 -13.85 -6.97
N ALA A 96 2.22 -13.86 -5.82
CA ALA A 96 0.76 -13.79 -5.76
C ALA A 96 0.25 -12.38 -6.09
N ASN A 97 0.92 -11.33 -5.58
CA ASN A 97 0.54 -9.96 -5.92
C ASN A 97 0.97 -9.60 -7.36
N GLY A 98 2.19 -9.98 -7.76
CA GLY A 98 2.71 -9.66 -9.09
C GLY A 98 1.92 -10.35 -10.22
N ASN A 99 1.49 -11.59 -10.04
CA ASN A 99 0.72 -12.30 -11.05
C ASN A 99 -0.76 -11.87 -11.07
N PHE A 100 -1.36 -11.57 -9.91
CA PHE A 100 -2.76 -11.13 -9.87
C PHE A 100 -2.98 -9.79 -10.58
N ASP A 101 -2.11 -8.80 -10.36
CA ASP A 101 -2.17 -7.51 -11.06
C ASP A 101 -2.00 -7.68 -12.58
N ARG A 102 -1.09 -8.58 -12.99
CA ARG A 102 -0.89 -8.93 -14.39
C ARG A 102 -2.14 -9.59 -14.99
N TYR A 103 -2.78 -10.53 -14.30
CA TYR A 103 -4.00 -11.17 -14.79
C TYR A 103 -5.15 -10.17 -14.90
N CYS A 104 -5.26 -9.24 -13.95
CA CYS A 104 -6.23 -8.14 -14.03
C CYS A 104 -6.00 -7.28 -15.28
N ALA A 105 -4.74 -6.90 -15.55
CA ALA A 105 -4.41 -6.15 -16.76
C ALA A 105 -4.76 -6.93 -18.03
N GLN A 106 -4.41 -8.22 -18.10
CA GLN A 106 -4.68 -9.06 -19.27
C GLN A 106 -6.18 -9.31 -19.50
N ALA A 107 -6.99 -9.43 -18.45
CA ALA A 107 -8.42 -9.71 -18.57
C ALA A 107 -9.25 -8.43 -18.80
N PHE A 108 -9.01 -7.38 -18.02
CA PHE A 108 -9.89 -6.21 -17.97
C PHE A 108 -9.39 -5.02 -18.80
N VAL A 109 -8.08 -4.91 -19.02
CA VAL A 109 -7.49 -3.78 -19.76
C VAL A 109 -7.18 -4.17 -21.20
N SER A 110 -6.31 -5.16 -21.41
CA SER A 110 -5.89 -5.56 -22.76
C SER A 110 -6.80 -6.62 -23.40
N LYS A 111 -7.62 -7.32 -22.61
CA LYS A 111 -8.53 -8.38 -23.06
C LYS A 111 -7.82 -9.54 -23.79
N GLU A 112 -6.56 -9.78 -23.45
CA GLU A 112 -5.73 -10.88 -23.97
C GLU A 112 -6.18 -12.26 -23.49
N ILE A 113 -6.83 -12.32 -22.33
CA ILE A 113 -7.38 -13.55 -21.76
C ILE A 113 -8.88 -13.39 -21.53
N THR A 114 -9.62 -14.48 -21.64
CA THR A 114 -11.04 -14.50 -21.28
C THR A 114 -11.22 -14.39 -19.77
N ILE A 115 -12.44 -14.03 -19.33
CA ILE A 115 -12.80 -14.05 -17.91
C ILE A 115 -12.66 -15.46 -17.31
N ASP A 116 -13.05 -16.50 -18.06
CA ASP A 116 -12.87 -17.89 -17.61
C ASP A 116 -11.39 -18.21 -17.39
N LYS A 117 -10.52 -17.80 -18.33
CA LYS A 117 -9.07 -18.02 -18.19
C LYS A 117 -8.48 -17.24 -17.03
N PHE A 118 -8.98 -16.04 -16.75
CA PHE A 118 -8.62 -15.26 -15.58
C PHE A 118 -8.98 -15.99 -14.27
N ILE A 119 -10.18 -16.56 -14.20
CA ILE A 119 -10.64 -17.33 -13.02
C ILE A 119 -9.72 -18.53 -12.77
N ASP A 120 -9.41 -19.30 -13.82
CA ASP A 120 -8.52 -20.47 -13.72
C ASP A 120 -7.13 -20.09 -13.19
N LEU A 121 -6.55 -19.00 -13.71
CA LEU A 121 -5.22 -18.52 -13.31
C LEU A 121 -5.21 -18.05 -11.85
N CYS A 122 -6.25 -17.34 -11.40
CA CYS A 122 -6.38 -16.91 -10.01
C CYS A 122 -6.55 -18.10 -9.05
N GLN A 123 -7.34 -19.11 -9.43
CA GLN A 123 -7.50 -20.33 -8.63
C GLN A 123 -6.19 -21.12 -8.53
N GLY A 124 -5.50 -21.32 -9.66
CA GLY A 124 -4.21 -22.01 -9.67
C GLY A 124 -3.14 -21.32 -8.81
N MET A 125 -3.15 -19.99 -8.76
CA MET A 125 -2.29 -19.21 -7.86
C MET A 125 -2.55 -19.54 -6.38
N LEU A 126 -3.82 -19.59 -5.96
CA LEU A 126 -4.19 -19.88 -4.57
C LEU A 126 -3.85 -21.32 -4.17
N ASP A 127 -4.07 -22.28 -5.07
CA ASP A 127 -3.76 -23.70 -4.83
C ASP A 127 -2.26 -23.93 -4.63
N ASN A 128 -1.41 -23.22 -5.39
CA ASN A 128 0.05 -23.32 -5.25
C ASN A 128 0.54 -22.77 -3.91
N VAL A 129 -0.08 -21.70 -3.40
CA VAL A 129 0.23 -21.16 -2.06
C VAL A 129 -0.13 -22.15 -0.97
N GLN A 130 -1.25 -22.86 -1.10
CA GLN A 130 -1.64 -23.89 -0.12
C GLN A 130 -0.68 -25.08 -0.09
N LYS A 131 -0.14 -25.48 -1.25
CA LYS A 131 0.82 -26.60 -1.36
C LYS A 131 2.22 -26.27 -0.86
N ALA A 132 2.58 -24.98 -0.77
CA ALA A 132 3.89 -24.51 -0.34
C ALA A 132 4.02 -24.29 1.18
N ARG A 133 2.93 -24.48 1.94
CA ARG A 133 2.88 -24.43 3.41
C ARG A 133 2.94 -25.84 4.00
#